data_AF-A0A371GVY1-F1
#
_entry.id   AF-A0A371GVY1-F1
#
_cell.length_a   1.000
_cell.length_b   1.000
_cell.length_c   1.000
_cell.angle_alpha   90.00
_cell.angle_beta   90.00
_cell.angle_gamma   90.00
#
_symmetry.space_group_name_H-M   'P 1'
#
loop_
_entity.id
_entity.type
_entity.pdbx_description
1 polymer ?
#
loop_
_entity_poly.entity_id
_entity_poly.type
_entity_poly.pdbx_seq_one_letter_code
_entity_poly.pdbx_strand_id
1 'polypeptide(L)'
;MHWLATLLSRSIKSFNDLVASFISIKRLEVVDLFDIKKEKGESLKSYLARFDNATVRVNDPDKKFFIKAFQKGLKVGQFSDSLALIWPVRAEARNSWRSEKGSKAPGPVLAKGLPLELHPLEREETANTA
;
A
#
# COMPACT_ATOMS: atom_id res chain seq x y z
N MET A 1 -31.58 -0.64 -1.12
CA MET A 1 -31.22 -1.16 0.22
C MET A 1 -31.32 -2.70 0.23
N HIS A 2 -30.56 -3.42 -0.59
CA HIS A 2 -30.72 -4.89 -0.72
C HIS A 2 -29.86 -5.70 0.27
N TRP A 3 -28.79 -5.11 0.81
CA TRP A 3 -27.82 -5.80 1.68
C TRP A 3 -28.42 -6.33 2.99
N LEU A 4 -29.44 -5.66 3.56
CA LEU A 4 -30.13 -6.15 4.76
C LEU A 4 -30.84 -7.49 4.51
N ALA A 5 -31.24 -7.76 3.26
CA ALA A 5 -31.89 -9.00 2.88
C ALA A 5 -30.91 -10.17 2.70
N THR A 6 -29.60 -9.91 2.64
CA THR A 6 -28.57 -10.96 2.56
C THR A 6 -28.11 -11.45 3.93
N LEU A 7 -28.68 -10.91 5.02
CA LEU A 7 -28.36 -11.31 6.38
C LEU A 7 -29.13 -12.57 6.78
N LEU A 8 -28.42 -13.50 7.44
CA LEU A 8 -29.04 -14.68 8.04
C LEU A 8 -30.03 -14.28 9.13
N SER A 9 -31.20 -14.91 9.15
CA SER A 9 -32.21 -14.66 10.17
C SER A 9 -31.64 -14.88 11.57
N ARG A 10 -31.83 -13.90 12.47
CA ARG A 10 -31.32 -13.88 13.86
C ARG A 10 -29.80 -13.68 14.02
N SER A 11 -29.07 -13.24 12.98
CA SER A 11 -27.63 -12.94 13.10
C SER A 11 -27.32 -11.65 13.86
N ILE A 12 -28.24 -10.67 13.85
CA ILE A 12 -28.08 -9.40 14.57
C ILE A 12 -28.82 -9.48 15.90
N LYS A 13 -28.09 -9.46 17.02
CA LYS A 13 -28.65 -9.42 18.38
C LYS A 13 -28.34 -8.12 19.11
N SER A 14 -27.39 -7.35 18.60
CA SER A 14 -26.94 -6.07 19.12
C SER A 14 -26.58 -5.10 18.00
N PHE A 15 -26.43 -3.81 18.33
CA PHE A 15 -25.90 -2.83 17.39
C PHE A 15 -24.49 -3.18 16.89
N ASN A 16 -23.65 -3.77 17.75
CA ASN A 16 -22.32 -4.22 17.34
C ASN A 16 -22.37 -5.33 16.28
N ASP A 17 -23.33 -6.26 16.38
CA ASP A 17 -23.54 -7.31 15.37
C ASP A 17 -23.98 -6.73 14.02
N LEU A 18 -24.80 -5.67 14.05
CA LEU A 18 -25.22 -4.94 12.85
C LEU A 18 -24.02 -4.27 12.19
N VAL A 19 -23.19 -3.56 12.97
CA VAL A 19 -21.98 -2.87 12.47
C VAL A 19 -20.99 -3.90 11.89
N ALA A 20 -20.74 -4.99 12.60
CA ALA A 20 -19.86 -6.07 12.12
C ALA A 20 -20.38 -6.70 10.82
N SER A 21 -21.68 -6.97 10.74
CA SER A 21 -22.31 -7.52 9.52
C SER A 21 -22.21 -6.55 8.34
N PHE A 22 -22.42 -5.25 8.57
CA PHE A 22 -22.29 -4.23 7.55
C PHE A 22 -20.86 -4.09 7.04
N ILE A 23 -19.87 -4.10 7.93
CA ILE A 23 -18.43 -4.05 7.57
C ILE A 23 -18.05 -5.30 6.77
N SER A 24 -18.54 -6.47 7.18
CA SER A 24 -18.31 -7.75 6.49
C SER A 24 -18.86 -7.75 5.06
N ILE A 25 -20.05 -7.20 4.86
CA ILE A 25 -20.68 -7.09 3.52
C ILE A 25 -20.02 -6.00 2.67
N LYS A 26 -19.46 -4.96 3.30
CA LYS A 26 -18.72 -3.88 2.64
C LYS A 26 -17.22 -4.16 2.45
N ARG A 27 -16.81 -5.43 2.56
CA ARG A 27 -15.47 -5.87 2.19
C ARG A 27 -15.23 -5.54 0.72
N LEU A 28 -14.08 -4.96 0.48
CA LEU A 28 -13.65 -4.50 -0.83
C LEU A 28 -13.09 -5.69 -1.61
N GLU A 29 -13.42 -5.80 -2.89
CA GLU A 29 -12.78 -6.83 -3.72
C GLU A 29 -11.34 -6.41 -4.05
N VAL A 30 -10.48 -7.40 -4.35
CA VAL A 30 -9.10 -7.12 -4.78
C VAL A 30 -9.09 -6.28 -6.05
N VAL A 31 -10.09 -6.44 -6.93
CA VAL A 31 -10.22 -5.66 -8.17
C VAL A 31 -10.40 -4.17 -7.89
N ASP A 32 -11.16 -3.80 -6.86
CA ASP A 32 -11.41 -2.40 -6.52
C ASP A 32 -10.16 -1.71 -5.95
N LEU A 33 -9.24 -2.47 -5.33
CA LEU A 33 -7.98 -1.93 -4.83
C LEU A 33 -7.10 -1.39 -5.98
N PHE A 34 -7.20 -1.97 -7.17
CA PHE A 34 -6.45 -1.52 -8.35
C PHE A 34 -6.97 -0.21 -8.95
N ASP A 35 -8.17 0.22 -8.55
CA ASP A 35 -8.78 1.47 -9.02
C ASP A 35 -8.43 2.65 -8.12
N ILE A 36 -7.83 2.40 -6.94
CA ILE A 36 -7.27 3.44 -6.08
C ILE A 36 -5.99 3.96 -6.72
N LYS A 37 -6.10 5.13 -7.35
CA LYS A 37 -4.99 5.81 -8.01
C LYS A 37 -4.73 7.15 -7.35
N LYS A 38 -3.45 7.53 -7.28
CA LYS A 38 -3.04 8.85 -6.84
C LYS A 38 -3.58 9.91 -7.79
N GLU A 39 -4.34 10.87 -7.28
CA GLU A 39 -4.95 11.92 -8.07
C GLU A 39 -3.94 13.04 -8.44
N LYS A 40 -4.28 13.87 -9.44
CA LYS A 40 -3.41 15.01 -9.80
C LYS A 40 -3.47 16.05 -8.68
N GLY A 41 -2.33 16.44 -8.13
CA GLY A 41 -2.26 17.37 -6.99
C GLY A 41 -2.46 16.72 -5.62
N GLU A 42 -2.73 15.42 -5.56
CA GLU A 42 -2.79 14.71 -4.28
C GLU A 42 -1.39 14.48 -3.71
N SER A 43 -1.21 14.73 -2.41
CA SER A 43 0.03 14.39 -1.71
C SER A 43 0.18 12.86 -1.56
N LEU A 44 1.41 12.35 -1.54
CA LEU A 44 1.65 10.92 -1.36
C LEU A 44 1.08 10.40 -0.02
N LYS A 45 1.13 11.22 1.02
CA LYS A 45 0.58 10.91 2.36
C LYS A 45 -0.94 10.72 2.32
N SER A 46 -1.66 11.60 1.60
CA SER A 46 -3.11 11.48 1.41
C SER A 46 -3.45 10.18 0.68
N TYR A 47 -2.72 9.89 -0.41
CA TYR A 47 -2.91 8.67 -1.17
C TYR A 47 -2.68 7.41 -0.31
N LEU A 48 -1.59 7.37 0.46
CA LEU A 48 -1.28 6.26 1.36
C LEU A 48 -2.39 6.04 2.40
N ALA A 49 -2.91 7.11 3.01
CA ALA A 49 -4.02 6.98 3.96
C ALA A 49 -5.28 6.37 3.32
N ARG A 50 -5.61 6.74 2.07
CA ARG A 50 -6.73 6.15 1.32
C ARG A 50 -6.47 4.69 0.96
N PHE A 51 -5.26 4.38 0.50
CA PHE A 51 -4.84 3.04 0.14
C PHE A 51 -4.86 2.11 1.37
N ASP A 52 -4.32 2.53 2.51
CA ASP A 52 -4.29 1.76 3.76
C ASP A 52 -5.70 1.50 4.31
N ASN A 53 -6.59 2.50 4.26
CA ASN A 53 -7.99 2.29 4.65
C ASN A 53 -8.69 1.27 3.74
N ALA A 54 -8.33 1.22 2.45
CA ALA A 54 -8.87 0.24 1.53
C ALA A 54 -8.29 -1.16 1.79
N THR A 55 -6.98 -1.28 2.07
CA THR A 55 -6.35 -2.59 2.32
C THR A 55 -6.93 -3.30 3.53
N VAL A 56 -7.25 -2.58 4.61
CA VAL A 56 -7.93 -3.11 5.81
C VAL A 56 -9.30 -3.73 5.47
N ARG A 57 -9.92 -3.29 4.37
CA ARG A 57 -11.27 -3.73 3.96
C ARG A 57 -11.23 -4.85 2.93
N VAL A 58 -10.08 -5.20 2.36
CA VAL A 58 -9.98 -6.29 1.38
C VAL A 58 -10.00 -7.64 2.10
N ASN A 59 -10.75 -8.59 1.55
CA ASN A 59 -10.86 -9.93 2.12
C ASN A 59 -9.59 -10.76 1.83
N ASP A 60 -8.68 -10.81 2.80
CA ASP A 60 -7.45 -11.62 2.86
C ASP A 60 -6.68 -11.80 1.53
N PRO A 61 -6.27 -10.71 0.84
CA PRO A 61 -5.51 -10.84 -0.38
C PRO A 61 -4.03 -11.10 -0.08
N ASP A 62 -3.40 -11.97 -0.87
CA ASP A 62 -1.96 -12.20 -0.80
C ASP A 62 -1.18 -10.87 -0.92
N LYS A 63 -0.14 -10.72 -0.10
CA LYS A 63 0.76 -9.56 -0.07
C LYS A 63 1.21 -9.08 -1.45
N LYS A 64 1.40 -10.01 -2.39
CA LYS A 64 1.78 -9.68 -3.77
C LYS A 64 0.74 -8.79 -4.50
N PHE A 65 -0.55 -8.92 -4.19
CA PHE A 65 -1.59 -8.10 -4.79
C PHE A 65 -1.57 -6.68 -4.27
N PHE A 66 -1.33 -6.48 -2.98
CA PHE A 66 -1.12 -5.13 -2.43
C PHE A 66 0.04 -4.42 -3.11
N ILE A 67 1.15 -5.10 -3.33
CA ILE A 67 2.32 -4.52 -4.01
C ILE A 67 1.96 -4.14 -5.46
N LYS A 68 1.28 -5.03 -6.20
CA LYS A 68 0.86 -4.75 -7.58
C LYS A 68 -0.16 -3.61 -7.66
N ALA A 69 -1.15 -3.59 -6.78
CA ALA A 69 -2.16 -2.54 -6.74
C ALA A 69 -1.56 -1.19 -6.34
N PHE A 70 -0.63 -1.18 -5.38
CA PHE A 70 0.12 0.01 -5.00
C PHE A 70 0.94 0.56 -6.16
N GLN A 71 1.66 -0.31 -6.89
CA GLN A 71 2.43 0.07 -8.08
C GLN A 71 1.53 0.64 -9.19
N LYS A 72 0.37 0.02 -9.45
CA LYS A 72 -0.61 0.51 -10.46
C LYS A 72 -1.27 1.82 -10.03
N GLY A 73 -1.49 2.02 -8.74
CA GLY A 73 -2.13 3.20 -8.17
C GLY A 73 -1.23 4.44 -8.19
N LEU A 74 0.09 4.25 -8.17
CA LEU A 74 1.04 5.33 -8.42
C LEU A 74 1.04 5.70 -9.91
N LYS A 75 0.90 7.00 -10.21
CA LYS A 75 1.08 7.49 -11.58
C LYS A 75 2.51 7.20 -12.05
N VAL A 76 2.64 6.82 -13.31
CA VAL A 76 3.94 6.68 -13.99
C VAL A 76 4.71 7.99 -13.87
N GLY A 77 5.92 7.90 -13.36
CA GLY A 77 6.83 9.02 -13.16
C GLY A 77 8.05 8.60 -12.34
N GLN A 78 9.00 9.51 -12.15
CA GLN A 78 10.31 9.21 -11.53
C GLN A 78 10.22 8.41 -10.22
N PHE A 79 9.22 8.67 -9.37
CA PHE A 79 9.01 7.93 -8.12
C PHE A 79 8.57 6.47 -8.36
N SER A 80 7.59 6.22 -9.22
CA SER A 80 7.15 4.85 -9.54
C SER A 80 8.26 4.06 -10.24
N ASP A 81 9.01 4.72 -11.11
CA ASP A 81 10.06 4.08 -11.93
C ASP A 81 11.25 3.69 -11.05
N SER A 82 11.62 4.56 -10.11
CA SER A 82 12.64 4.26 -9.09
C SER A 82 12.24 3.06 -8.23
N LEU A 83 10.97 2.96 -7.83
CA LEU A 83 10.47 1.82 -7.05
C LEU A 83 10.50 0.50 -7.86
N ALA A 84 10.16 0.57 -9.15
CA ALA A 84 10.19 -0.58 -10.05
C ALA A 84 11.62 -1.11 -10.25
N LEU A 85 12.63 -0.24 -10.20
CA LEU A 85 14.05 -0.61 -10.28
C LEU A 85 14.59 -1.15 -8.95
N ILE A 86 14.19 -0.56 -7.81
CA ILE A 86 14.66 -0.95 -6.48
C ILE A 86 14.12 -2.33 -6.05
N TRP A 87 12.90 -2.67 -6.45
CA TRP A 87 12.26 -3.93 -6.04
C TRP A 87 12.99 -5.21 -6.50
N PRO A 88 13.37 -5.39 -7.79
CA PRO A 88 14.16 -6.53 -8.24
C PRO A 88 15.54 -6.57 -7.59
N VAL A 89 16.23 -5.44 -7.47
CA VAL A 89 17.55 -5.36 -6.81
C VAL A 89 17.47 -5.78 -5.34
N ARG A 90 16.42 -5.36 -4.63
CA ARG A 90 16.18 -5.78 -3.23
C ARG A 90 15.77 -7.25 -3.12
N ALA A 91 15.06 -7.79 -4.11
CA ALA A 91 14.70 -9.20 -4.14
C ALA A 91 15.93 -10.09 -4.40
N GLU A 92 16.78 -9.71 -5.35
CA GLU A 92 18.06 -10.36 -5.64
C GLU A 92 19.00 -10.31 -4.44
N ALA A 93 19.15 -9.14 -3.81
CA ALA A 93 19.92 -9.01 -2.57
C ALA A 93 19.40 -9.96 -1.48
N ARG A 94 18.08 -10.01 -1.26
CA ARG A 94 17.47 -10.90 -0.26
C ARG A 94 17.69 -12.38 -0.58
N ASN A 95 17.62 -12.77 -1.85
CA ASN A 95 17.83 -14.14 -2.30
C ASN A 95 19.30 -14.54 -2.19
N SER A 96 20.21 -13.63 -2.52
CA SER A 96 21.66 -13.77 -2.34
C SER A 96 22.01 -13.96 -0.85
N TRP A 97 21.51 -13.08 0.03
CA TRP A 97 21.66 -13.20 1.49
C TRP A 97 21.12 -14.52 2.05
N ARG A 98 19.98 -15.00 1.53
CA ARG A 98 19.38 -16.27 1.97
C ARG A 98 20.21 -17.48 1.53
N SER A 99 20.80 -17.43 0.33
CA SER A 99 21.68 -18.48 -0.18
C SER A 99 23.03 -18.50 0.54
N GLU A 100 23.52 -17.34 0.99
CA GLU A 100 24.84 -17.21 1.61
C GLU A 100 24.83 -17.51 3.14
N LYS A 101 23.72 -17.25 3.86
CA LYS A 101 23.75 -17.22 5.34
C LYS A 101 22.84 -18.19 6.10
N GLY A 102 21.98 -18.98 5.46
CA GLY A 102 21.18 -20.00 6.17
C GLY A 102 20.26 -19.46 7.29
N SER A 103 18.97 -19.31 7.00
CA SER A 103 17.82 -19.14 7.92
C SER A 103 17.84 -18.08 9.05
N LYS A 104 18.90 -17.30 9.29
CA LYS A 104 18.90 -16.25 10.34
C LYS A 104 18.77 -14.85 9.72
N ALA A 105 17.67 -14.15 10.03
CA ALA A 105 17.38 -12.83 9.47
C ALA A 105 18.33 -11.75 10.02
N PRO A 106 18.88 -10.84 9.17
CA PRO A 106 19.70 -9.74 9.64
C PRO A 106 18.84 -8.54 10.06
N GLY A 107 19.31 -7.80 11.07
CA GLY A 107 18.75 -6.51 11.48
C GLY A 107 18.90 -5.43 10.40
N PRO A 108 18.28 -4.24 10.58
CA PRO A 108 18.23 -3.22 9.54
C PRO A 108 19.64 -2.70 9.20
N VAL A 109 20.13 -3.07 8.01
CA VAL A 109 21.41 -2.58 7.48
C VAL A 109 21.18 -1.25 6.79
N LEU A 110 21.81 -0.20 7.34
CA LEU A 110 21.97 1.10 6.73
C LEU A 110 22.71 0.93 5.39
N ALA A 111 22.03 1.22 4.28
CA ALA A 111 22.56 1.07 2.93
C ALA A 111 23.73 2.04 2.67
N LYS A 112 24.95 1.63 3.02
CA LYS A 112 26.18 2.26 2.54
C LYS A 112 26.51 1.65 1.19
N GLY A 113 26.29 2.41 0.12
CA GLY A 113 26.64 2.01 -1.25
C GLY A 113 25.59 2.24 -2.34
N LEU A 114 24.52 3.00 -2.11
CA LEU A 114 23.75 3.52 -3.24
C LEU A 114 24.58 4.62 -3.96
N PRO A 115 24.61 4.65 -5.31
CA PRO A 115 25.21 5.74 -6.06
C PRO A 115 24.65 7.10 -5.61
N LEU A 116 25.53 8.04 -5.30
CA LEU A 116 25.23 9.37 -4.76
C LEU A 116 24.64 10.37 -5.76
N GLU A 117 23.98 9.92 -6.83
CA GLU A 117 23.32 10.82 -7.79
C GLU A 117 21.80 10.72 -7.66
N LEU A 118 21.32 11.07 -6.47
CA LEU A 118 20.02 11.71 -6.31
C LEU A 118 20.30 13.04 -5.62
N HIS A 119 20.54 14.07 -6.43
CA HIS A 119 20.55 15.46 -5.99
C HIS A 119 19.31 15.70 -5.09
N PRO A 120 19.49 16.14 -3.83
CA PRO A 120 18.36 16.55 -3.00
C PRO A 120 17.77 17.83 -3.60
N LEU A 121 16.48 17.80 -3.91
CA LEU A 121 15.65 18.99 -4.06
C LEU A 121 15.48 19.61 -2.67
N GLU A 122 16.55 20.19 -2.15
CA GLU A 122 16.50 21.14 -1.04
C GLU A 122 15.95 22.46 -1.60
N ARG A 123 14.98 23.02 -0.86
CA ARG A 123 14.48 24.41 -0.93
C ARG A 123 13.31 24.67 -1.89
N GLU A 124 12.10 24.48 -1.36
CA GLU A 124 11.02 25.45 -1.57
C GLU A 124 10.25 25.68 -0.25
N GLU A 125 10.97 26.17 0.76
CA GLU A 125 10.40 26.94 1.87
C GLU A 125 11.20 28.23 1.96
N THR A 126 10.85 29.22 1.12
CA THR A 126 10.96 30.66 1.40
C THR A 126 10.33 31.41 0.22
N ALA A 127 9.13 31.95 0.43
CA ALA A 127 8.61 33.22 -0.12
C ALA A 127 7.09 33.14 -0.30
N ASN A 128 6.34 33.32 0.80
CA ASN A 128 4.99 33.87 0.74
C ASN A 128 4.92 35.02 1.75
N THR A 129 5.31 36.20 1.30
CA THR A 129 4.83 37.48 1.84
C THR A 129 4.12 38.19 0.71
N ALA A 130 2.80 38.26 0.81
CA ALA A 130 1.98 39.41 0.44
C ALA A 130 0.71 39.35 1.29
#